data_AF-A0A4V0ZAJ8-F1
#
_entry.id   AF-A0A4V0ZAJ8-F1
#
_cell.length_a   1.000
_cell.length_b   1.000
_cell.length_c   1.000
_cell.angle_alpha   90.00
_cell.angle_beta   90.00
_cell.angle_gamma   90.00
#
_symmetry.space_group_name_H-M   'P 1'
#
loop_
_entity.id
_entity.type
_entity.pdbx_description
1 polymer ?
#
loop_
_entity_poly.entity_id
_entity_poly.type
_entity_poly.pdbx_seq_one_letter_code
_entity_poly.pdbx_strand_id
1 'polypeptide(L)'
;MQKLVKNKYEKYRHFGRIYYLIMVISSIITVIISFLWANKVFPFAQNSLKSWNIVYAIIVTLFSFAGLYVFMILMLINSFVYKLEHIKEINNKKKHDHIKQKIQNQSKWLDILAFDKSLSYNLYLTSKSQ
;
A
#
# COMPACT_ATOMS: atom_id res chain seq x y z
N MET A 1 -18.17 20.91 -24.89
CA MET A 1 -18.06 20.89 -23.41
C MET A 1 -17.33 19.64 -22.96
N GLN A 2 -16.01 19.73 -22.79
CA GLN A 2 -15.20 18.67 -22.19
C GLN A 2 -15.52 18.65 -20.69
N LYS A 3 -16.40 17.73 -20.26
CA LYS A 3 -16.57 17.45 -18.83
C LYS A 3 -15.21 16.98 -18.32
N LEU A 4 -14.62 17.85 -17.50
CA LEU A 4 -13.45 17.61 -16.66
C LEU A 4 -13.35 16.14 -16.31
N VAL A 5 -12.42 15.44 -16.96
CA VAL A 5 -11.87 14.18 -16.47
C VAL A 5 -11.24 14.55 -15.13
N LYS A 6 -12.05 14.57 -14.07
CA LYS A 6 -11.55 14.67 -12.69
C LYS A 6 -10.45 13.64 -12.60
N ASN A 7 -9.24 14.12 -12.31
CA ASN A 7 -8.03 13.34 -12.34
C ASN A 7 -8.27 12.05 -11.54
N LYS A 8 -8.26 10.88 -12.21
CA LYS A 8 -8.58 9.57 -11.59
C LYS A 8 -7.75 9.37 -10.31
N TYR A 9 -6.55 9.94 -10.29
CA TYR A 9 -5.67 10.00 -9.12
C TYR A 9 -6.29 10.71 -7.91
N GLU A 10 -6.84 11.92 -8.06
CA GLU A 10 -7.44 12.67 -6.94
C GLU A 10 -8.67 11.96 -6.35
N LYS A 11 -9.43 11.27 -7.19
CA LYS A 11 -10.63 10.52 -6.80
C LYS A 11 -10.33 9.43 -5.76
N TYR A 12 -9.21 8.72 -5.92
CA TYR A 12 -8.86 7.58 -5.06
C TYR A 12 -7.71 7.86 -4.07
N ARG A 13 -7.10 9.05 -4.11
CA ARG A 13 -5.93 9.42 -3.30
C ARG A 13 -6.08 9.16 -1.81
N HIS A 14 -7.28 9.37 -1.26
CA HIS A 14 -7.54 9.24 0.17
C HIS A 14 -7.40 7.79 0.68
N PHE A 15 -7.77 6.79 -0.13
CA PHE A 15 -7.65 5.37 0.23
C PHE A 15 -6.19 4.91 0.36
N GLY A 16 -5.27 5.50 -0.41
CA GLY A 16 -3.84 5.18 -0.35
C GLY A 16 -3.02 6.06 0.61
N ARG A 17 -3.59 7.15 1.14
CA ARG A 17 -2.80 8.20 1.84
C ARG A 17 -2.13 7.68 3.12
N ILE A 18 -2.87 6.92 3.92
CA ILE A 18 -2.36 6.38 5.19
C ILE A 18 -1.23 5.37 4.92
N TYR A 19 -1.45 4.46 3.97
CA TYR A 19 -0.45 3.50 3.53
C TYR A 19 0.82 4.21 3.01
N TYR A 20 0.67 5.23 2.15
CA TYR A 20 1.82 6.00 1.67
C TYR A 20 2.61 6.65 2.81
N LEU A 21 1.92 7.24 3.78
CA LEU A 21 2.56 7.89 4.93
C LEU A 21 3.33 6.87 5.80
N ILE A 22 2.76 5.70 6.06
CA ILE A 22 3.42 4.62 6.81
C ILE A 22 4.67 4.13 6.06
N MET A 23 4.61 4.00 4.73
CA MET A 23 5.74 3.60 3.90
C MET A 23 6.89 4.63 3.98
N VAL A 24 6.56 5.93 3.88
CA VAL A 24 7.54 7.02 3.97
C VAL A 24 8.20 7.04 5.36
N ILE A 25 7.40 6.99 6.43
CA ILE A 25 7.93 7.00 7.80
C ILE A 25 8.80 5.77 8.05
N SER A 26 8.35 4.59 7.65
CA SER A 26 9.13 3.35 7.78
C SER A 26 10.47 3.45 7.06
N SER A 27 10.48 4.03 5.85
CA SER A 27 11.71 4.21 5.07
C SER A 27 12.68 5.19 5.75
N ILE A 28 12.19 6.32 6.25
CA ILE A 28 13.00 7.31 6.98
C ILE A 28 13.62 6.69 8.22
N ILE A 29 12.83 5.96 9.03
CA ILE A 29 13.31 5.28 10.23
C ILE A 29 14.39 4.24 9.85
N THR A 30 14.14 3.40 8.86
CA THR A 30 15.12 2.40 8.39
C THR A 30 16.45 3.05 8.00
N VAL A 31 16.42 4.17 7.27
CA VAL A 31 17.63 4.89 6.86
C VAL A 31 18.37 5.47 8.07
N ILE A 32 17.65 6.15 8.97
CA ILE A 32 18.25 6.74 10.18
C ILE A 32 18.90 5.66 11.05
N ILE A 33 18.19 4.56 11.31
CA ILE A 33 18.70 3.47 12.14
C ILE A 33 19.88 2.76 11.46
N SER A 34 19.81 2.53 10.14
CA SER A 34 20.93 1.97 9.36
C SER A 34 22.16 2.88 9.42
N PHE A 35 21.97 4.20 9.36
CA PHE A 35 23.05 5.17 9.47
C PHE A 35 23.69 5.15 10.88
N LEU A 36 22.89 5.12 11.94
CA LEU A 36 23.39 4.98 13.31
C LEU A 36 24.17 3.68 13.50
N TRP A 37 23.67 2.59 12.92
CA TRP A 37 24.32 1.28 12.97
C TRP A 37 25.67 1.28 12.23
N ALA A 38 25.72 1.85 11.02
CA ALA A 38 26.95 1.96 10.23
C ALA A 38 28.03 2.80 10.94
N ASN A 39 27.62 3.86 11.65
CA ASN A 39 28.52 4.70 12.43
C ASN A 39 28.82 4.17 13.84
N LYS A 40 28.34 2.95 14.19
CA LYS A 40 28.55 2.32 15.50
C LYS A 40 28.13 3.21 16.68
N VAL A 41 27.04 3.97 16.51
CA VAL A 41 26.46 4.77 17.59
C VAL A 41 25.69 3.83 18.52
N PHE A 42 26.05 3.76 19.80
CA PHE A 42 25.38 2.91 20.79
C PHE A 42 24.77 3.79 21.89
N PRO A 43 23.44 3.97 21.91
CA PRO A 43 22.81 4.96 22.79
C PRO A 43 22.95 4.63 24.28
N PHE A 44 23.20 3.36 24.66
CA PHE A 44 23.52 2.98 26.03
C PHE A 44 24.76 2.07 26.08
N ALA A 45 25.81 2.54 26.77
CA ALA A 45 27.14 1.92 26.84
C ALA A 45 27.20 0.65 27.71
N GLN A 46 26.11 0.26 28.40
CA GLN A 46 26.10 -0.89 29.29
C GLN A 46 25.98 -2.25 28.58
N ASN A 47 25.52 -2.26 27.33
CA ASN A 47 25.31 -3.51 26.58
C ASN A 47 26.47 -3.82 25.64
N SER A 48 26.74 -5.12 25.46
CA SER A 48 27.75 -5.58 24.51
C SER A 48 27.44 -5.12 23.07
N LEU A 49 28.50 -4.88 22.29
CA LEU A 49 28.40 -4.52 20.86
C LEU A 49 27.57 -5.55 20.06
N LYS A 50 27.64 -6.83 20.46
CA LYS A 50 26.87 -7.92 19.86
C LYS A 50 25.37 -7.76 20.07
N SER A 51 24.94 -7.35 21.26
CA SER A 51 23.52 -7.13 21.58
C SER A 51 22.93 -5.99 20.76
N TRP A 52 23.66 -4.87 20.63
CA TRP A 52 23.22 -3.73 19.84
C TRP A 52 23.10 -4.03 18.34
N ASN A 53 24.02 -4.82 17.78
CA ASN A 53 23.91 -5.25 16.38
C ASN A 53 22.63 -6.06 16.13
N ILE A 54 22.25 -6.93 17.07
CA ILE A 54 20.99 -7.70 16.96
C ILE A 54 19.78 -6.76 17.02
N VAL A 55 19.77 -5.80 17.95
CA VAL A 55 18.68 -4.82 18.08
C VAL A 55 18.54 -4.00 16.78
N TYR A 56 19.63 -3.50 16.23
CA TYR A 56 19.62 -2.75 14.97
C TYR A 56 19.12 -3.60 13.80
N ALA A 57 19.60 -4.84 13.68
CA ALA A 57 19.14 -5.77 12.64
C ALA A 57 17.64 -6.04 12.74
N ILE A 58 17.11 -6.25 13.95
CA ILE A 58 15.67 -6.48 14.17
C ILE A 58 14.86 -5.24 13.76
N ILE A 59 15.26 -4.04 14.22
CA ILE A 59 14.55 -2.79 13.92
C ILE A 59 14.53 -2.54 12.40
N VAL A 60 15.70 -2.60 11.74
CA VAL A 60 15.83 -2.41 10.30
C VAL A 60 14.97 -3.43 9.53
N THR A 61 15.00 -4.69 9.94
CA THR A 61 14.20 -5.75 9.31
C THR A 61 12.71 -5.48 9.47
N LEU A 62 12.26 -5.13 10.68
CA LEU A 62 10.86 -4.87 10.98
C LEU A 62 10.31 -3.71 10.14
N PHE A 63 11.00 -2.57 10.12
CA PHE A 63 10.56 -1.40 9.35
C PHE A 63 10.67 -1.60 7.83
N SER A 64 11.66 -2.37 7.37
CA SER A 64 11.76 -2.74 5.95
C SER A 64 10.58 -3.63 5.54
N PHE A 65 10.23 -4.64 6.37
CA PHE A 65 9.05 -5.47 6.15
C PHE A 65 7.76 -4.67 6.17
N ALA A 66 7.59 -3.76 7.14
CA ALA A 66 6.43 -2.89 7.21
C ALA A 66 6.31 -2.00 5.94
N GLY A 67 7.42 -1.41 5.49
CA GLY A 67 7.46 -0.62 4.27
C GLY A 67 7.07 -1.44 3.02
N LEU A 68 7.65 -2.63 2.85
CA LEU A 68 7.35 -3.53 1.73
C LEU A 68 5.89 -4.01 1.75
N TYR A 69 5.39 -4.38 2.92
CA TYR A 69 4.01 -4.82 3.09
C TYR A 69 3.02 -3.72 2.69
N VAL A 70 3.24 -2.49 3.15
CA VAL A 70 2.38 -1.36 2.83
C VAL A 70 2.48 -0.95 1.35
N PHE A 71 3.68 -1.05 0.77
CA PHE A 71 3.87 -0.88 -0.67
C PHE A 71 3.06 -1.90 -1.50
N MET A 72 3.02 -3.16 -1.06
CA MET A 72 2.18 -4.21 -1.69
C MET A 72 0.70 -3.86 -1.64
N ILE A 73 0.19 -3.32 -0.51
CA ILE A 73 -1.20 -2.87 -0.39
C ILE A 73 -1.49 -1.73 -1.39
N LEU A 74 -0.60 -0.73 -1.48
CA LEU A 74 -0.75 0.37 -2.45
C LEU A 74 -0.83 -0.13 -3.90
N MET A 75 0.02 -1.09 -4.26
CA MET A 75 -0.03 -1.75 -5.57
C MET A 75 -1.37 -2.44 -5.81
N LEU A 76 -1.92 -3.14 -4.80
CA LEU A 76 -3.22 -3.80 -4.90
C LEU A 76 -4.38 -2.82 -5.06
N ILE A 77 -4.37 -1.70 -4.31
CA ILE A 77 -5.37 -0.62 -4.44
C ILE A 77 -5.32 -0.06 -5.86
N ASN A 78 -4.14 0.32 -6.35
CA ASN A 78 -3.98 0.88 -7.68
C ASN A 78 -4.42 -0.09 -8.79
N SER A 79 -4.04 -1.37 -8.66
CA SER A 79 -4.45 -2.41 -9.60
C SER A 79 -5.97 -2.65 -9.58
N PHE A 80 -6.59 -2.60 -8.40
CA PHE A 80 -8.04 -2.77 -8.24
C PHE A 80 -8.81 -1.60 -8.86
N VAL A 81 -8.39 -0.36 -8.56
CA VAL A 81 -8.94 0.87 -9.16
C VAL A 81 -8.84 0.84 -10.67
N TYR A 82 -7.68 0.46 -11.22
CA TYR A 82 -7.50 0.35 -12.67
C TYR A 82 -8.51 -0.61 -13.30
N LYS A 83 -8.72 -1.78 -12.70
CA LYS A 83 -9.70 -2.77 -13.18
C LYS A 83 -11.15 -2.28 -13.07
N LEU A 84 -11.48 -1.57 -11.99
CA LEU A 84 -12.80 -0.97 -11.77
C LEU A 84 -13.16 0.13 -12.78
N GLU A 85 -12.17 0.92 -13.22
CA GLU A 85 -12.43 1.91 -14.27
C GLU A 85 -12.45 1.25 -15.65
N HIS A 86 -11.57 0.28 -15.90
CA HIS A 86 -11.50 -0.40 -17.20
C HIS A 86 -12.75 -1.22 -17.53
N ILE A 87 -13.41 -1.85 -16.54
CA ILE A 87 -14.61 -2.66 -16.80
C ILE A 87 -15.77 -1.83 -17.39
N LYS A 88 -15.82 -0.52 -17.12
CA LYS A 88 -16.86 0.39 -17.65
C LYS A 88 -16.72 0.65 -19.15
N GLU A 89 -15.53 0.46 -19.70
CA GLU A 89 -15.20 0.74 -21.11
C GLU A 89 -15.42 -0.48 -22.01
N ILE A 90 -15.81 -1.63 -21.45
CA ILE A 90 -15.87 -2.92 -22.17
C ILE A 90 -17.29 -3.22 -22.63
N ASN A 91 -17.50 -3.19 -23.96
CA ASN A 91 -18.77 -3.55 -24.59
C ASN A 91 -18.94 -5.06 -24.84
N ASN A 92 -17.89 -5.88 -24.67
CA ASN A 92 -17.94 -7.31 -24.92
C ASN A 92 -18.31 -8.09 -23.64
N LYS A 93 -19.47 -8.75 -23.66
CA LYS A 93 -20.04 -9.51 -22.54
C LYS A 93 -19.08 -10.56 -21.95
N LYS A 94 -18.38 -11.34 -22.79
CA LYS A 94 -17.45 -12.39 -22.33
C LYS A 94 -16.20 -11.81 -21.66
N LYS A 95 -15.68 -10.69 -22.16
CA LYS A 95 -14.54 -9.99 -21.54
C LYS A 95 -14.95 -9.29 -20.23
N HIS A 96 -16.16 -8.76 -20.19
CA HIS A 96 -16.73 -8.12 -19.01
C HIS A 96 -16.86 -9.10 -17.84
N ASP A 97 -17.41 -10.29 -18.06
CA ASP A 97 -17.58 -11.31 -17.01
C ASP A 97 -16.25 -11.81 -16.46
N HIS A 98 -15.25 -12.01 -17.32
CA HIS A 98 -13.91 -12.42 -16.90
C HIS A 98 -13.21 -11.36 -16.03
N ILE A 99 -13.36 -10.07 -16.35
CA ILE A 99 -12.79 -8.98 -15.54
C ILE A 99 -13.56 -8.81 -14.23
N LYS A 100 -14.89 -8.99 -14.25
CA LYS A 100 -15.72 -8.97 -13.05
C LYS A 100 -15.27 -10.03 -12.03
N GLN A 101 -14.97 -11.25 -12.50
CA GLN A 101 -14.45 -12.31 -11.64
C GLN A 101 -13.06 -11.97 -11.06
N LYS A 102 -12.18 -11.35 -11.86
CA LYS A 102 -10.87 -10.86 -11.39
C LYS A 102 -11.00 -9.76 -10.33
N ILE A 103 -11.97 -8.85 -10.49
CA ILE A 103 -12.28 -7.81 -9.50
C ILE A 103 -12.75 -8.44 -8.19
N GLN A 104 -13.66 -9.42 -8.23
CA GLN A 104 -14.16 -10.12 -7.03
C GLN A 104 -13.06 -10.87 -6.27
N ASN A 105 -12.13 -11.50 -6.98
CA ASN A 105 -11.02 -12.18 -6.31
C ASN A 105 -10.06 -11.15 -5.67
N GLN A 106 -9.76 -10.07 -6.39
CA GLN A 106 -8.88 -9.03 -5.88
C GLN A 106 -9.52 -8.23 -4.74
N SER A 107 -10.84 -8.06 -4.71
CA SER A 107 -11.53 -7.41 -3.58
C SER A 107 -11.33 -8.19 -2.29
N LYS A 108 -11.48 -9.52 -2.33
CA LYS A 108 -11.22 -10.39 -1.17
C LYS A 108 -9.78 -10.26 -0.68
N TRP A 109 -8.81 -10.31 -1.60
CA TRP A 109 -7.40 -10.16 -1.24
C TRP A 109 -7.10 -8.78 -0.68
N LEU A 110 -7.68 -7.73 -1.26
CA LEU A 110 -7.51 -6.37 -0.79
C LEU A 110 -8.04 -6.21 0.63
N ASP A 111 -9.25 -6.70 0.91
CA ASP A 111 -9.87 -6.61 2.23
C ASP A 111 -9.10 -7.42 3.29
N ILE A 112 -8.61 -8.60 2.93
CA ILE A 112 -7.77 -9.43 3.81
C ILE A 112 -6.44 -8.75 4.10
N LEU A 113 -5.73 -8.30 3.06
CA LEU A 113 -4.39 -7.74 3.20
C LEU A 113 -4.41 -6.33 3.78
N ALA A 114 -5.46 -5.56 3.56
CA ALA A 114 -5.62 -4.25 4.16
C ALA A 114 -6.15 -4.31 5.61
N PHE A 115 -6.60 -5.49 6.06
CA PHE A 115 -7.36 -5.67 7.30
C PHE A 115 -8.58 -4.74 7.42
N ASP A 116 -9.15 -4.35 6.28
CA ASP A 116 -10.30 -3.46 6.18
C ASP A 116 -11.32 -4.05 5.19
N LYS A 117 -12.37 -4.66 5.73
CA LYS A 117 -13.47 -5.25 4.94
C LYS A 117 -14.25 -4.23 4.13
N SER A 118 -14.13 -2.95 4.44
CA SER A 118 -14.87 -1.88 3.77
C SER A 118 -14.07 -1.24 2.62
N LEU A 119 -12.77 -1.50 2.52
CA LEU A 119 -11.89 -0.83 1.56
C LEU A 119 -12.29 -1.12 0.11
N SER A 120 -12.45 -2.39 -0.26
CA SER A 120 -12.85 -2.76 -1.62
C SER A 120 -14.25 -2.24 -1.97
N TYR A 121 -15.16 -2.25 -0.99
CA TYR A 121 -16.53 -1.75 -1.15
C TYR A 121 -16.56 -0.23 -1.35
N ASN A 122 -15.81 0.52 -0.54
CA ASN A 122 -15.72 1.98 -0.65
C ASN A 122 -15.06 2.42 -1.95
N LEU A 123 -14.04 1.69 -2.42
CA LEU A 123 -13.44 1.87 -3.74
C LEU A 123 -14.46 1.63 -4.87
N TYR A 124 -15.29 0.59 -4.74
CA TYR A 124 -16.36 0.31 -5.70
C TYR A 124 -17.46 1.38 -5.71
N LEU A 125 -17.95 1.81 -4.54
CA LEU A 125 -18.92 2.90 -4.44
C LEU A 125 -18.38 4.20 -5.04
N THR A 126 -17.13 4.53 -4.74
CA THR A 126 -16.44 5.69 -5.31
C THR A 126 -16.35 5.58 -6.83
N SER A 127 -16.12 4.38 -7.36
CA SER A 127 -16.13 4.17 -8.81
C SER A 127 -17.49 4.46 -9.44
N LYS A 128 -18.60 4.20 -8.74
CA LYS A 128 -19.97 4.38 -9.22
C LYS A 128 -20.57 5.77 -9.04
N SER A 129 -20.05 6.60 -8.12
CA SER A 129 -20.64 7.90 -7.76
C SER A 129 -20.44 9.03 -8.81
N GLN A 130 -20.41 8.69 -10.10
CA GLN A 130 -20.38 9.64 -11.23
C GLN A 130 -21.30 9.18 -12.35
#